data_AF-A0A8J7DX65-F1
#
_entry.id   AF-A0A8J7DX65-F1
#
_cell.length_a   1.000
_cell.length_b   1.000
_cell.length_c   1.000
_cell.angle_alpha   90.00
_cell.angle_beta   90.00
_cell.angle_gamma   90.00
#
_symmetry.space_group_name_H-M   'P 1'
#
loop_
_entity.id
_entity.type
_entity.pdbx_description
1 polymer ?
#
loop_
_entity_poly.entity_id
_entity_poly.type
_entity_poly.pdbx_seq_one_letter_code
_entity_poly.pdbx_strand_id
1 'polypeptide(L)'
;MKNAKDSQISQKLREELSQFQWLRALSLPVLPWVKPFLPLLDIPQLVQDNSSLWEEIYLQNLAALKVISESPEPITREELETIYPLGILQAMHQLAEQGGVAVALELERWVRRYFRPHESHTPLCHWHSVLRLTFLLQRHDRIPPPAVLEPLVPDIEKLYRNFEEARYEIFDIAPPNPLGGKSSRCMEVTLMSQARRNTFPVRVLRKIAQELNPVERQEVINWAERQVKVMFPPIDRDPSVLCGERYMRVEPPGFDMPSILGFSDEIDRAHPDSQQLR
;
A
#
# COMPACT_ATOMS: atom_id res chain seq x y z
N MET A 1 -15.84 26.14 15.64
CA MET A 1 -14.58 25.36 15.65
C MET A 1 -14.66 23.99 14.96
N LYS A 2 -15.84 23.33 14.85
CA LYS A 2 -16.01 22.05 14.11
C LYS A 2 -15.68 22.19 12.60
N ASN A 3 -16.21 23.23 11.95
CA ASN A 3 -16.04 23.46 10.50
C ASN A 3 -14.59 23.63 10.01
N ALA A 4 -13.66 24.13 10.83
CA ALA A 4 -12.27 24.33 10.39
C ALA A 4 -11.47 23.01 10.41
N LYS A 5 -11.76 22.14 11.37
CA LYS A 5 -11.12 20.82 11.49
C LYS A 5 -11.66 19.86 10.44
N ASP A 6 -12.97 19.91 10.20
CA ASP A 6 -13.64 19.09 9.18
C ASP A 6 -13.12 19.48 7.79
N SER A 7 -13.05 20.79 7.46
CA SER A 7 -12.48 21.30 6.20
C SER A 7 -11.02 20.85 5.96
N GLN A 8 -10.18 20.85 7.00
CA GLN A 8 -8.78 20.40 6.88
C GLN A 8 -8.68 18.89 6.65
N ILE A 9 -9.58 18.08 7.23
CA ILE A 9 -9.63 16.63 7.01
C ILE A 9 -10.11 16.33 5.59
N SER A 10 -11.15 17.01 5.11
CA SER A 10 -11.66 16.83 3.74
C SER A 10 -10.60 17.20 2.71
N GLN A 11 -9.82 18.28 2.93
CA GLN A 11 -8.72 18.65 2.04
C GLN A 11 -7.61 17.59 2.02
N LYS A 12 -7.16 17.12 3.20
CA LYS A 12 -6.13 16.08 3.30
C LYS A 12 -6.57 14.77 2.65
N LEU A 13 -7.85 14.42 2.77
CA LEU A 13 -8.44 13.25 2.13
C LEU A 13 -8.47 13.40 0.61
N ARG A 14 -8.83 14.58 0.10
CA ARG A 14 -8.76 14.89 -1.34
C ARG A 14 -7.33 14.79 -1.86
N GLU A 15 -6.35 15.35 -1.16
CA GLU A 15 -4.92 15.23 -1.51
C GLU A 15 -4.41 13.79 -1.45
N GLU A 16 -4.99 12.95 -0.59
CA GLU A 16 -4.67 11.53 -0.50
C GLU A 16 -5.28 10.72 -1.65
N LEU A 17 -6.54 11.00 -1.99
CA LEU A 17 -7.29 10.29 -3.04
C LEU A 17 -6.96 10.79 -4.46
N SER A 18 -6.56 12.06 -4.61
CA SER A 18 -6.12 12.64 -5.89
C SER A 18 -4.76 12.11 -6.33
N GLN A 19 -4.05 11.41 -5.44
CA GLN A 19 -2.88 10.65 -5.84
C GLN A 19 -3.32 9.52 -6.76
N PHE A 20 -2.96 9.63 -8.04
CA PHE A 20 -3.13 8.64 -9.12
C PHE A 20 -2.73 7.20 -8.76
N GLN A 21 -2.10 6.98 -7.61
CA GLN A 21 -1.76 5.65 -7.11
C GLN A 21 -2.98 4.85 -6.62
N TRP A 22 -4.06 5.47 -6.12
CA TRP A 22 -5.23 4.73 -5.62
C TRP A 22 -5.93 3.93 -6.71
N LEU A 23 -6.46 4.59 -7.73
CA LEU A 23 -7.17 3.93 -8.83
C LEU A 23 -6.30 2.86 -9.49
N ARG A 24 -5.00 3.14 -9.65
CA ARG A 24 -4.03 2.20 -10.21
C ARG A 24 -3.74 1.01 -9.28
N ALA A 25 -3.62 1.21 -7.98
CA ALA A 25 -3.43 0.13 -7.01
C ALA A 25 -4.66 -0.77 -6.93
N LEU A 26 -5.84 -0.15 -6.98
CA LEU A 26 -7.16 -0.77 -6.99
C LEU A 26 -7.40 -1.66 -8.21
N SER A 27 -6.63 -1.50 -9.29
CA SER A 27 -6.67 -2.40 -10.45
C SER A 27 -6.03 -3.76 -10.18
N LEU A 28 -5.05 -3.85 -9.26
CA LEU A 28 -4.27 -5.08 -9.08
C LEU A 28 -5.12 -6.31 -8.75
N PRO A 29 -6.12 -6.25 -7.85
CA PRO A 29 -6.93 -7.42 -7.53
C PRO A 29 -7.83 -7.90 -8.67
N VAL A 30 -8.08 -7.07 -9.69
CA VAL A 30 -8.98 -7.40 -10.81
C VAL A 30 -8.24 -8.01 -12.01
N LEU A 31 -6.92 -7.86 -12.07
CA LEU A 31 -6.14 -8.30 -13.24
C LEU A 31 -5.96 -9.82 -13.26
N PRO A 32 -6.35 -10.53 -14.33
CA PRO A 32 -6.29 -11.99 -14.38
C PRO A 32 -4.89 -12.57 -14.13
N TRP A 33 -3.85 -11.93 -14.67
CA TRP A 33 -2.46 -12.38 -14.51
C TRP A 33 -1.87 -12.07 -13.13
N VAL A 34 -2.52 -11.20 -12.35
CA VAL A 34 -2.13 -10.85 -10.98
C VAL A 34 -2.78 -11.78 -9.95
N LYS A 35 -3.94 -12.40 -10.28
CA LYS A 35 -4.70 -13.30 -9.40
C LYS A 35 -3.85 -14.36 -8.67
N PRO A 36 -2.87 -15.04 -9.31
CA PRO A 36 -2.00 -16.00 -8.61
C PRO A 36 -1.12 -15.39 -7.52
N PHE A 37 -0.85 -14.09 -7.60
CA PHE A 37 0.07 -13.37 -6.72
C PHE A 37 -0.65 -12.59 -5.60
N LEU A 38 -1.99 -12.54 -5.57
CA LEU A 38 -2.72 -11.77 -4.55
C LEU A 38 -2.33 -12.16 -3.10
N PRO A 39 -2.15 -13.46 -2.78
CA PRO A 39 -1.67 -13.85 -1.46
C PRO A 39 -0.26 -13.35 -1.14
N LEU A 40 0.59 -13.12 -2.15
CA LEU A 40 1.95 -12.59 -1.96
C LEU A 40 1.97 -11.07 -1.80
N LEU A 41 0.92 -10.38 -2.22
CA LEU A 41 0.75 -8.93 -2.08
C LEU A 41 0.05 -8.53 -0.77
N ASP A 42 -0.18 -9.49 0.14
CA ASP A 42 -0.94 -9.30 1.40
C ASP A 42 -2.34 -8.72 1.17
N ILE A 43 -2.94 -9.01 0.00
CA ILE A 43 -4.34 -8.64 -0.25
C ILE A 43 -5.20 -9.46 0.73
N PRO A 44 -6.06 -8.81 1.54
CA PRO A 44 -6.83 -9.51 2.55
C PRO A 44 -7.69 -10.62 1.95
N GLN A 45 -7.79 -11.77 2.63
CA GLN A 45 -8.54 -12.93 2.14
C GLN A 45 -9.99 -12.56 1.81
N LEU A 46 -10.59 -11.73 2.65
CA LEU A 46 -11.94 -11.21 2.45
C LEU A 46 -12.12 -10.46 1.11
N VAL A 47 -11.09 -9.77 0.63
CA VAL A 47 -11.09 -9.11 -0.68
C VAL A 47 -10.88 -10.14 -1.80
N GLN A 48 -10.02 -11.14 -1.59
CA GLN A 48 -9.80 -12.22 -2.57
C GLN A 48 -11.07 -13.04 -2.81
N ASP A 49 -11.79 -13.38 -1.72
CA ASP A 49 -13.06 -14.11 -1.75
C ASP A 49 -14.16 -13.33 -2.47
N ASN A 50 -14.05 -12.00 -2.51
CA ASN A 50 -14.95 -11.08 -3.20
C ASN A 50 -14.34 -10.48 -4.49
N SER A 51 -13.31 -11.12 -5.06
CA SER A 51 -12.58 -10.55 -6.20
C SER A 51 -13.44 -10.33 -7.45
N SER A 52 -14.42 -11.19 -7.72
CA SER A 52 -15.37 -11.00 -8.83
C SER A 52 -16.29 -9.80 -8.64
N LEU A 53 -16.80 -9.61 -7.40
CA LEU A 53 -17.60 -8.43 -7.06
C LEU A 53 -16.77 -7.16 -7.22
N TRP A 54 -15.53 -7.17 -6.72
CA TRP A 54 -14.63 -6.04 -6.87
C TRP A 54 -14.30 -5.75 -8.34
N GLU A 55 -14.08 -6.78 -9.16
CA GLU A 55 -13.85 -6.66 -10.60
C GLU A 55 -15.02 -5.94 -11.31
N GLU A 56 -16.26 -6.31 -11.00
CA GLU A 56 -17.45 -5.64 -11.54
C GLU A 56 -17.50 -4.16 -11.14
N ILE A 57 -17.40 -3.86 -9.84
CA ILE A 57 -17.46 -2.50 -9.30
C ILE A 57 -16.35 -1.63 -9.89
N TYR A 58 -15.12 -2.15 -9.94
CA TYR A 58 -13.98 -1.43 -10.48
C TYR A 58 -14.17 -1.10 -11.97
N LEU A 59 -14.65 -2.05 -12.77
CA LEU A 59 -14.87 -1.85 -14.21
C LEU A 59 -16.01 -0.85 -14.49
N GLN A 60 -17.09 -0.90 -13.71
CA GLN A 60 -18.19 0.07 -13.80
C GLN A 60 -17.69 1.51 -13.54
N ASN A 61 -16.95 1.71 -12.45
CA ASN A 61 -16.39 3.02 -12.11
C ASN A 61 -15.34 3.48 -13.13
N LEU A 62 -14.50 2.58 -13.65
CA LEU A 62 -13.53 2.91 -14.69
C LEU A 62 -14.22 3.34 -15.99
N ALA A 63 -15.31 2.68 -16.38
CA ALA A 63 -16.10 3.05 -17.56
C ALA A 63 -16.71 4.45 -17.39
N ALA A 64 -17.27 4.75 -16.22
CA ALA A 64 -17.81 6.08 -15.91
C ALA A 64 -16.72 7.16 -16.00
N LEU A 65 -15.55 6.93 -15.41
CA LEU A 65 -14.40 7.83 -15.51
C LEU A 65 -13.92 8.02 -16.96
N LYS A 66 -13.96 6.95 -17.76
CA LYS A 66 -13.56 6.99 -19.16
C LYS A 66 -14.50 7.84 -20.00
N VAL A 67 -15.82 7.70 -19.81
CA VAL A 67 -16.84 8.54 -20.49
C VAL A 67 -16.58 10.02 -20.22
N ILE A 68 -16.23 10.37 -18.99
CA ILE A 68 -15.87 11.74 -18.64
C ILE A 68 -14.60 12.16 -19.39
N SER A 69 -13.54 11.34 -19.35
CA SER A 69 -12.25 11.63 -20.01
C SER A 69 -12.31 11.76 -21.54
N GLU A 70 -13.31 11.13 -22.17
CA GLU A 70 -13.55 11.17 -23.62
C GLU A 70 -14.54 12.28 -24.01
N SER A 71 -14.95 13.14 -23.07
CA SER A 71 -15.73 14.33 -23.35
C SER A 71 -15.02 15.22 -24.40
N PRO A 72 -15.74 15.79 -25.37
CA PRO A 72 -15.16 16.70 -26.35
C PRO A 72 -14.64 18.01 -25.72
N GLU A 73 -15.02 18.31 -24.48
CA GLU A 73 -14.51 19.46 -23.73
C GLU A 73 -13.20 19.11 -23.01
N PRO A 74 -12.16 19.98 -23.09
CA PRO A 74 -10.89 19.72 -22.44
C PRO A 74 -11.04 19.77 -20.91
N ILE A 75 -10.84 18.64 -20.26
CA ILE A 75 -10.88 18.54 -18.80
C ILE A 75 -9.63 19.19 -18.22
N THR A 76 -9.84 20.12 -17.30
CA THR A 76 -8.79 20.76 -16.54
C THR A 76 -8.19 19.81 -15.51
N ARG A 77 -6.97 20.11 -15.06
CA ARG A 77 -6.32 19.37 -13.97
C ARG A 77 -7.15 19.41 -12.67
N GLU A 78 -7.79 20.55 -12.38
CA GLU A 78 -8.61 20.76 -11.18
C GLU A 78 -9.86 19.87 -11.18
N GLU A 79 -10.48 19.70 -12.35
CA GLU A 79 -11.60 18.77 -12.53
C GLU A 79 -11.16 17.32 -12.32
N LEU A 80 -10.01 16.90 -12.87
CA LEU A 80 -9.47 15.55 -12.63
C LEU A 80 -9.16 15.31 -11.14
N GLU A 81 -8.62 16.30 -10.45
CA GLU A 81 -8.36 16.26 -9.00
C GLU A 81 -9.64 16.12 -8.17
N THR A 82 -10.82 16.34 -8.76
CA THR A 82 -12.13 16.14 -8.14
C THR A 82 -12.79 14.81 -8.58
N ILE A 83 -12.77 14.52 -9.88
CA ILE A 83 -13.44 13.36 -10.48
C ILE A 83 -12.84 12.03 -9.99
N TYR A 84 -11.51 11.94 -9.89
CA TYR A 84 -10.87 10.69 -9.47
C TYR A 84 -11.19 10.30 -8.01
N PRO A 85 -11.07 11.21 -7.02
CA PRO A 85 -11.54 10.91 -5.66
C PRO A 85 -12.99 10.45 -5.59
N LEU A 86 -13.89 11.09 -6.35
CA LEU A 86 -15.31 10.72 -6.40
C LEU A 86 -15.50 9.28 -6.87
N GLY A 87 -14.89 8.91 -8.00
CA GLY A 87 -14.99 7.55 -8.53
C GLY A 87 -14.41 6.49 -7.57
N ILE A 88 -13.31 6.81 -6.87
CA ILE A 88 -12.76 5.90 -5.84
C ILE A 88 -13.74 5.73 -4.69
N LEU A 89 -14.31 6.82 -4.18
CA LEU A 89 -15.26 6.77 -3.08
C LEU A 89 -16.54 6.02 -3.45
N GLN A 90 -17.08 6.27 -4.64
CA GLN A 90 -18.25 5.57 -5.15
C GLN A 90 -18.00 4.06 -5.25
N ALA A 91 -16.87 3.64 -5.83
CA ALA A 91 -16.47 2.24 -5.87
C ALA A 91 -16.37 1.62 -4.46
N MET A 92 -15.79 2.35 -3.50
CA MET A 92 -15.59 1.86 -2.13
C MET A 92 -16.91 1.78 -1.35
N HIS A 93 -17.84 2.72 -1.57
CA HIS A 93 -19.19 2.66 -1.03
C HIS A 93 -20.00 1.51 -1.62
N GLN A 94 -19.96 1.33 -2.95
CA GLN A 94 -20.60 0.19 -3.62
C GLN A 94 -20.05 -1.14 -3.09
N LEU A 95 -18.74 -1.24 -2.87
CA LEU A 95 -18.12 -2.43 -2.27
C LEU A 95 -18.59 -2.65 -0.83
N ALA A 96 -18.73 -1.58 -0.04
CA ALA A 96 -19.23 -1.66 1.33
C ALA A 96 -20.71 -2.08 1.38
N GLU A 97 -21.53 -1.64 0.43
CA GLU A 97 -22.95 -1.98 0.32
C GLU A 97 -23.16 -3.43 -0.15
N GLN A 98 -22.43 -3.86 -1.18
CA GLN A 98 -22.64 -5.16 -1.82
C GLN A 98 -21.82 -6.28 -1.18
N GLY A 99 -20.57 -6.01 -0.79
CA GLY A 99 -19.65 -6.97 -0.17
C GLY A 99 -19.59 -6.87 1.35
N GLY A 100 -20.05 -5.75 1.91
CA GLY A 100 -19.98 -5.46 3.34
C GLY A 100 -18.82 -4.52 3.70
N VAL A 101 -19.05 -3.68 4.71
CA VAL A 101 -18.11 -2.65 5.18
C VAL A 101 -16.73 -3.21 5.49
N ALA A 102 -16.64 -4.43 6.03
CA ALA A 102 -15.36 -5.07 6.34
C ALA A 102 -14.49 -5.31 5.10
N VAL A 103 -15.08 -5.68 3.96
CA VAL A 103 -14.35 -5.90 2.70
C VAL A 103 -13.74 -4.59 2.22
N ALA A 104 -14.54 -3.53 2.20
CA ALA A 104 -14.12 -2.20 1.77
C ALA A 104 -13.01 -1.64 2.68
N LEU A 105 -13.15 -1.76 3.99
CA LEU A 105 -12.12 -1.32 4.94
C LEU A 105 -10.80 -2.07 4.76
N GLU A 106 -10.84 -3.38 4.54
CA GLU A 106 -9.65 -4.19 4.30
C GLU A 106 -8.94 -3.81 3.00
N LEU A 107 -9.69 -3.56 1.92
CA LEU A 107 -9.14 -3.06 0.66
C LEU A 107 -8.53 -1.66 0.82
N GLU A 108 -9.22 -0.74 1.51
CA GLU A 108 -8.74 0.61 1.81
C GLU A 108 -7.39 0.57 2.56
N ARG A 109 -7.35 -0.23 3.64
CA ARG A 109 -6.14 -0.41 4.46
C ARG A 109 -4.99 -0.98 3.65
N TRP A 110 -5.27 -1.94 2.77
CA TRP A 110 -4.27 -2.51 1.88
C TRP A 110 -3.68 -1.44 0.93
N VAL A 111 -4.52 -0.64 0.27
CA VAL A 111 -4.04 0.44 -0.62
C VAL A 111 -3.18 1.43 0.16
N ARG A 112 -3.68 1.92 1.30
CA ARG A 112 -2.96 2.89 2.15
C ARG A 112 -1.62 2.37 2.63
N ARG A 113 -1.55 1.09 3.00
CA ARG A 113 -0.32 0.46 3.49
C ARG A 113 0.77 0.46 2.43
N TYR A 114 0.43 0.15 1.18
CA TYR A 114 1.41 -0.16 0.14
C TYR A 114 1.66 0.96 -0.87
N PHE A 115 0.71 1.89 -1.02
CA PHE A 115 0.70 2.90 -2.08
C PHE A 115 0.61 4.33 -1.56
N ARG A 116 0.97 4.58 -0.29
CA ARG A 116 1.08 5.93 0.27
C ARG A 116 2.56 6.37 0.29
N PRO A 117 3.03 7.18 -0.68
CA PRO A 117 4.45 7.32 -1.00
C PRO A 117 5.32 7.86 0.14
N HIS A 118 4.80 8.78 0.94
CA HIS A 118 5.63 9.48 1.94
C HIS A 118 5.59 8.85 3.33
N GLU A 119 4.49 8.20 3.71
CA GLU A 119 4.34 7.68 5.08
C GLU A 119 4.80 6.24 5.24
N SER A 120 4.69 5.41 4.19
CA SER A 120 5.03 3.99 4.28
C SER A 120 6.21 3.54 3.46
N HIS A 121 6.48 4.20 2.32
CA HIS A 121 7.58 3.76 1.47
C HIS A 121 8.95 3.90 2.13
N THR A 122 9.29 5.08 2.66
CA THR A 122 10.61 5.35 3.23
C THR A 122 10.93 4.43 4.41
N PRO A 123 10.07 4.29 5.45
CA PRO A 123 10.37 3.40 6.56
C PRO A 123 10.49 1.94 6.14
N LEU A 124 9.57 1.44 5.30
CA LEU A 124 9.59 0.05 4.85
C LEU A 124 10.80 -0.27 3.97
N CYS A 125 11.28 0.69 3.16
CA CYS A 125 12.53 0.54 2.41
C CYS A 125 13.76 0.44 3.31
N HIS A 126 13.83 1.24 4.38
CA HIS A 126 14.90 1.14 5.37
C HIS A 126 14.84 -0.17 6.14
N TRP A 127 13.65 -0.57 6.58
CA TRP A 127 13.44 -1.88 7.23
C TRP A 127 13.84 -3.03 6.31
N HIS A 128 13.39 -3.03 5.06
CA HIS A 128 13.81 -4.04 4.09
C HIS A 128 15.32 -4.08 3.92
N SER A 129 15.98 -2.91 3.86
CA SER A 129 17.44 -2.84 3.73
C SER A 129 18.15 -3.38 4.96
N VAL A 130 17.74 -3.01 6.17
CA VAL A 130 18.31 -3.54 7.43
C VAL A 130 18.12 -5.06 7.45
N LEU A 131 16.89 -5.55 7.34
CA LEU A 131 16.58 -6.99 7.36
C LEU A 131 17.34 -7.75 6.27
N ARG A 132 17.39 -7.25 5.04
CA ARG A 132 18.09 -7.94 3.95
C ARG A 132 19.60 -7.93 4.11
N LEU A 133 20.19 -6.79 4.41
CA LEU A 133 21.64 -6.60 4.32
C LEU A 133 22.39 -7.10 5.57
N THR A 134 21.74 -7.10 6.74
CA THR A 134 22.44 -7.40 8.00
C THR A 134 22.04 -8.74 8.57
N PHE A 135 20.81 -9.16 8.30
CA PHE A 135 20.29 -10.44 8.75
C PHE A 135 20.51 -11.54 7.71
N LEU A 136 20.35 -11.25 6.41
CA LEU A 136 20.35 -12.29 5.36
C LEU A 136 21.62 -12.38 4.51
N LEU A 137 22.25 -11.23 4.15
CA LEU A 137 23.38 -11.20 3.22
C LEU A 137 24.77 -11.01 3.87
N GLN A 138 24.85 -10.97 5.20
CA GLN A 138 26.09 -10.96 6.00
C GLN A 138 27.19 -9.98 5.51
N ARG A 139 26.90 -8.67 5.45
CA ARG A 139 27.91 -7.66 5.11
C ARG A 139 28.98 -7.47 6.21
N HIS A 140 30.14 -6.93 5.82
CA HIS A 140 31.27 -6.66 6.72
C HIS A 140 30.99 -5.54 7.75
N ASP A 141 30.06 -4.63 7.46
CA ASP A 141 29.66 -3.49 8.29
C ASP A 141 28.42 -3.78 9.17
N ARG A 142 28.23 -5.05 9.56
CA ARG A 142 27.07 -5.47 10.36
C ARG A 142 27.28 -5.30 11.85
N ILE A 143 26.27 -4.77 12.51
CA ILE A 143 26.04 -4.94 13.94
C ILE A 143 25.27 -6.26 14.11
N PRO A 144 25.77 -7.22 14.91
CA PRO A 144 25.06 -8.48 15.12
C PRO A 144 23.62 -8.24 15.60
N PRO A 145 22.63 -9.00 15.08
CA PRO A 145 21.26 -8.92 15.58
C PRO A 145 21.20 -9.36 17.06
N PRO A 146 20.22 -8.87 17.83
CA PRO A 146 20.01 -9.31 19.20
C PRO A 146 19.60 -10.80 19.24
N ALA A 147 19.96 -11.50 20.32
CA ALA A 147 19.73 -12.94 20.47
C ALA A 147 18.25 -13.32 20.36
N VAL A 148 17.35 -12.41 20.73
CA VAL A 148 15.89 -12.59 20.62
C VAL A 148 15.41 -12.79 19.18
N LEU A 149 16.18 -12.37 18.17
CA LEU A 149 15.86 -12.62 16.76
C LEU A 149 16.37 -13.96 16.24
N GLU A 150 17.34 -14.61 16.89
CA GLU A 150 17.95 -15.86 16.41
C GLU A 150 16.91 -16.98 16.19
N PRO A 151 15.95 -17.22 17.11
CA PRO A 151 14.91 -18.23 16.91
C PRO A 151 14.00 -17.95 15.71
N LEU A 152 13.88 -16.68 15.29
CA LEU A 152 13.01 -16.26 14.19
C LEU A 152 13.69 -16.30 12.82
N VAL A 153 15.01 -16.51 12.77
CA VAL A 153 15.81 -16.50 11.52
C VAL A 153 15.24 -17.45 10.45
N PRO A 154 14.95 -18.74 10.76
CA PRO A 154 14.54 -19.69 9.71
C PRO A 154 13.25 -19.28 9.00
N ASP A 155 12.30 -18.72 9.75
CA ASP A 155 11.02 -18.26 9.21
C ASP A 155 11.18 -16.98 8.39
N ILE A 156 12.00 -16.04 8.84
CA ILE A 156 12.30 -14.80 8.10
C ILE A 156 13.02 -15.12 6.79
N GLU A 157 13.96 -16.06 6.80
CA GLU A 157 14.62 -16.54 5.57
C GLU A 157 13.62 -17.18 4.60
N LYS A 158 12.69 -17.99 5.10
CA LYS A 158 11.63 -18.59 4.28
C LYS A 158 10.76 -17.50 3.63
N LEU A 159 10.37 -16.47 4.39
CA LEU A 159 9.63 -15.32 3.85
C LEU A 159 10.43 -14.59 2.76
N TYR A 160 11.74 -14.44 2.93
CA TYR A 160 12.61 -13.78 1.96
C TYR A 160 12.79 -14.60 0.67
N ARG A 161 12.97 -15.92 0.76
CA ARG A 161 13.07 -16.80 -0.41
C ARG A 161 11.81 -16.73 -1.26
N ASN A 162 10.64 -16.88 -0.64
CA ASN A 162 9.34 -16.74 -1.32
C ASN A 162 9.18 -15.36 -1.97
N PHE A 163 9.67 -14.31 -1.31
CA PHE A 163 9.67 -12.96 -1.86
C PHE A 163 10.54 -12.86 -3.13
N GLU A 164 11.78 -13.35 -3.12
CA GLU A 164 12.68 -13.28 -4.27
C GLU A 164 12.26 -14.18 -5.44
N GLU A 165 11.73 -15.38 -5.18
CA GLU A 165 11.23 -16.29 -6.23
C GLU A 165 10.08 -15.65 -7.02
N ALA A 166 9.09 -15.10 -6.31
CA ALA A 166 7.95 -14.41 -6.93
C ALA A 166 8.35 -13.19 -7.77
N ARG A 167 9.52 -12.61 -7.53
CA ARG A 167 10.03 -11.49 -8.34
C ARG A 167 10.15 -11.89 -9.80
N TYR A 168 10.74 -13.05 -10.07
CA TYR A 168 11.02 -13.51 -11.43
C TYR A 168 9.72 -13.93 -12.12
N GLU A 169 8.87 -14.67 -11.42
CA GLU A 169 7.55 -15.10 -11.93
C GLU A 169 6.66 -13.93 -12.36
N ILE A 170 6.63 -12.84 -11.58
CA ILE A 170 5.89 -11.62 -11.93
C ILE A 170 6.39 -11.05 -13.26
N PHE A 171 7.69 -11.06 -13.51
CA PHE A 171 8.25 -10.53 -14.76
C PHE A 171 7.96 -11.42 -15.95
N ASP A 172 7.93 -12.74 -15.76
CA ASP A 172 7.72 -13.70 -16.85
C ASP A 172 6.27 -13.77 -17.32
N ILE A 173 5.31 -13.52 -16.42
CA ILE A 173 3.87 -13.65 -16.71
C ILE A 173 3.23 -12.30 -17.09
N ALA A 174 3.88 -11.18 -16.75
CA ALA A 174 3.32 -9.87 -17.01
C ALA A 174 3.12 -9.56 -18.50
N PRO A 175 2.00 -8.92 -18.88
CA PRO A 175 1.78 -8.49 -20.25
C PRO A 175 2.80 -7.43 -20.68
N PRO A 176 3.16 -7.37 -21.97
CA PRO A 176 4.04 -6.33 -22.49
C PRO A 176 3.39 -4.95 -22.36
N ASN A 177 4.20 -3.90 -22.24
CA ASN A 177 3.67 -2.53 -22.24
C ASN A 177 3.09 -2.18 -23.62
N PRO A 178 1.80 -1.82 -23.73
CA PRO A 178 1.18 -1.46 -25.01
C PRO A 178 1.74 -0.17 -25.63
N LEU A 179 2.35 0.71 -24.83
CA LEU A 179 2.87 2.02 -25.24
C LEU A 179 4.40 2.06 -25.39
N GLY A 180 5.10 0.94 -25.17
CA GLY A 180 6.57 0.91 -25.16
C GLY A 180 7.19 -0.18 -26.02
N GLY A 181 8.50 -0.08 -26.27
CA GLY A 181 9.25 -1.13 -26.96
C GLY A 181 9.28 -2.45 -26.16
N LYS A 182 9.86 -3.51 -26.76
CA LYS A 182 9.91 -4.89 -26.20
C LYS A 182 10.44 -5.03 -24.77
N SER A 183 11.08 -4.00 -24.21
CA SER A 183 11.64 -3.95 -22.85
C SER A 183 10.87 -3.04 -21.88
N SER A 184 9.84 -2.34 -22.35
CA SER A 184 9.02 -1.48 -21.49
C SER A 184 8.00 -2.32 -20.72
N ARG A 185 7.91 -2.07 -19.41
CA ARG A 185 7.03 -2.79 -18.49
C ARG A 185 5.69 -2.09 -18.40
N CYS A 186 4.60 -2.84 -18.24
CA CYS A 186 3.32 -2.21 -17.94
C CYS A 186 3.35 -1.57 -16.54
N MET A 187 2.45 -0.62 -16.30
CA MET A 187 2.41 0.14 -15.04
C MET A 187 2.15 -0.79 -13.84
N GLU A 188 1.33 -1.81 -14.03
CA GLU A 188 0.88 -2.78 -13.05
C GLU A 188 2.05 -3.61 -12.51
N VAL A 189 3.05 -3.94 -13.33
CA VAL A 189 4.30 -4.60 -12.86
C VAL A 189 5.05 -3.72 -11.87
N THR A 190 5.06 -2.41 -12.11
CA THR A 190 5.70 -1.46 -11.19
C THR A 190 4.96 -1.39 -9.86
N LEU A 191 3.62 -1.36 -9.90
CA LEU A 191 2.77 -1.37 -8.72
C LEU A 191 2.88 -2.67 -7.93
N MET A 192 2.88 -3.83 -8.60
CA MET A 192 3.13 -5.12 -7.97
C MET A 192 4.51 -5.18 -7.35
N SER A 193 5.54 -4.69 -8.05
CA SER A 193 6.90 -4.61 -7.51
C SER A 193 6.97 -3.75 -6.26
N GLN A 194 6.24 -2.63 -6.23
CA GLN A 194 6.12 -1.76 -5.07
C GLN A 194 5.40 -2.44 -3.91
N ALA A 195 4.20 -2.98 -4.13
CA ALA A 195 3.44 -3.71 -3.11
C ALA A 195 4.24 -4.88 -2.55
N ARG A 196 4.88 -5.68 -3.42
CA ARG A 196 5.75 -6.79 -3.03
C ARG A 196 6.90 -6.31 -2.15
N ARG A 197 7.66 -5.28 -2.59
CA ARG A 197 8.80 -4.70 -1.85
C ARG A 197 8.40 -4.26 -0.44
N ASN A 198 7.21 -3.71 -0.29
CA ASN A 198 6.68 -3.27 0.99
C ASN A 198 6.06 -4.42 1.80
N THR A 199 5.62 -5.51 1.16
CA THR A 199 5.00 -6.66 1.82
C THR A 199 5.99 -7.47 2.66
N PHE A 200 7.20 -7.71 2.14
CA PHE A 200 8.23 -8.43 2.88
C PHE A 200 8.55 -7.81 4.26
N PRO A 201 8.96 -6.52 4.37
CA PRO A 201 9.27 -5.93 5.66
C PRO A 201 8.04 -5.91 6.57
N VAL A 202 6.83 -5.66 6.05
CA VAL A 202 5.59 -5.72 6.87
C VAL A 202 5.38 -7.10 7.47
N ARG A 203 5.54 -8.18 6.70
CA ARG A 203 5.33 -9.56 7.19
C ARG A 203 6.36 -9.94 8.25
N VAL A 204 7.63 -9.58 8.02
CA VAL A 204 8.71 -9.84 8.98
C VAL A 204 8.46 -9.07 10.27
N LEU A 205 8.17 -7.77 10.19
CA LEU A 205 7.90 -6.94 11.37
C LEU A 205 6.67 -7.39 12.14
N ARG A 206 5.60 -7.79 11.44
CA ARG A 206 4.40 -8.36 12.08
C ARG A 206 4.75 -9.65 12.82
N LYS A 207 5.54 -10.54 12.21
CA LYS A 207 5.97 -11.78 12.85
C LYS A 207 6.82 -11.50 14.10
N ILE A 208 7.81 -10.62 13.99
CA ILE A 208 8.61 -10.18 15.15
C ILE A 208 7.69 -9.62 16.24
N ALA A 209 6.71 -8.80 15.86
CA ALA A 209 5.80 -8.18 16.81
C ALA A 209 4.88 -9.19 17.54
N GLN A 210 4.52 -10.28 16.87
CA GLN A 210 3.68 -11.36 17.41
C GLN A 210 4.45 -12.27 18.37
N GLU A 211 5.72 -12.55 18.09
CA GLU A 211 6.52 -13.53 18.83
C GLU A 211 7.30 -12.90 20.00
N LEU A 212 7.61 -11.60 19.92
CA LEU A 212 8.41 -10.90 20.91
C LEU A 212 7.56 -10.03 21.84
N ASN A 213 7.96 -10.01 23.12
CA ASN A 213 7.34 -9.12 24.11
C ASN A 213 7.82 -7.66 23.93
N PRO A 214 7.17 -6.66 24.57
CA PRO A 214 7.51 -5.25 24.36
C PRO A 214 8.98 -4.89 24.60
N VAL A 215 9.66 -5.53 25.57
CA VAL A 215 11.07 -5.26 25.89
C VAL A 215 11.98 -5.79 24.79
N GLU A 216 11.74 -7.01 24.35
CA GLU A 216 12.49 -7.65 23.26
C GLU A 216 12.28 -6.90 21.93
N ARG A 217 11.06 -6.44 21.65
CA ARG A 217 10.78 -5.60 20.48
C ARG A 217 11.57 -4.30 20.49
N GLN A 218 11.72 -3.67 21.66
CA GLN A 218 12.54 -2.47 21.79
C GLN A 218 14.02 -2.75 21.54
N GLU A 219 14.52 -3.92 21.95
CA GLU A 219 15.89 -4.35 21.64
C GLU A 219 16.13 -4.45 20.12
N VAL A 220 15.16 -5.02 19.38
CA VAL A 220 15.20 -5.10 17.91
C VAL A 220 15.18 -3.72 17.27
N ILE A 221 14.33 -2.80 17.75
CA ILE A 221 14.28 -1.42 17.25
C ILE A 221 15.64 -0.73 17.47
N ASN A 222 16.18 -0.79 18.69
CA ASN A 222 17.46 -0.17 19.03
C ASN A 222 18.62 -0.76 18.20
N TRP A 223 18.58 -2.06 17.91
CA TRP A 223 19.53 -2.68 16.99
C TRP A 223 19.40 -2.12 15.56
N ALA A 224 18.18 -2.10 15.01
CA ALA A 224 17.93 -1.63 13.65
C ALA A 224 18.33 -0.17 13.46
N GLU A 225 18.05 0.69 14.46
CA GLU A 225 18.45 2.09 14.45
C GLU A 225 19.97 2.29 14.44
N ARG A 226 20.70 1.52 15.25
CA ARG A 226 22.18 1.53 15.21
C ARG A 226 22.69 1.06 13.85
N GLN A 227 22.04 0.06 13.28
CA GLN A 227 22.41 -0.51 12.00
C GLN A 227 22.21 0.47 10.83
N VAL A 228 21.14 1.28 10.87
CA VAL A 228 20.90 2.38 9.90
C VAL A 228 22.07 3.38 9.92
N LYS A 229 22.54 3.78 11.10
CA LYS A 229 23.66 4.73 11.23
C LYS A 229 24.95 4.23 10.57
N VAL A 230 25.15 2.92 10.53
CA VAL A 230 26.34 2.29 9.94
C VAL A 230 26.19 2.12 8.43
N MET A 231 25.04 1.65 7.96
CA MET A 231 24.84 1.28 6.56
C MET A 231 24.65 2.47 5.61
N PHE A 232 24.00 3.53 6.09
CA PHE A 232 23.56 4.61 5.22
C PHE A 232 24.54 5.79 5.23
N PRO A 233 24.68 6.51 4.09
CA PRO A 233 25.47 7.73 4.03
C PRO A 233 24.90 8.80 4.96
N PRO A 234 25.70 9.79 5.43
CA PRO A 234 25.28 10.76 6.44
C PRO A 234 23.93 11.46 6.20
N ILE A 235 23.55 11.67 4.94
CA ILE A 235 22.29 12.30 4.54
C ILE A 235 21.06 11.45 4.93
N ASP A 236 21.23 10.13 4.98
CA ASP A 236 20.16 9.14 5.24
C ASP A 236 20.38 8.41 6.58
N ARG A 237 21.18 8.97 7.50
CA ARG A 237 21.53 8.33 8.79
C ARG A 237 20.53 8.55 9.91
N ASP A 238 19.48 9.33 9.69
CA ASP A 238 18.48 9.57 10.73
C ASP A 238 17.75 8.26 11.06
N PRO A 239 17.94 7.67 12.25
CA PRO A 239 17.28 6.41 12.60
C PRO A 239 15.76 6.55 12.74
N SER A 240 15.26 7.77 12.95
CA SER A 240 13.84 8.05 13.08
C SER A 240 13.05 7.65 11.82
N VAL A 241 13.73 7.54 10.66
CA VAL A 241 13.15 7.10 9.39
C VAL A 241 12.60 5.67 9.46
N LEU A 242 13.07 4.82 10.38
CA LEU A 242 12.51 3.49 10.58
C LEU A 242 11.12 3.54 11.21
N CYS A 243 10.81 4.60 11.96
CA CYS A 243 9.56 4.73 12.72
C CYS A 243 9.27 3.46 13.54
N GLY A 244 10.27 2.97 14.29
CA GLY A 244 10.27 1.60 14.84
C GLY A 244 9.02 1.24 15.64
N GLU A 245 8.60 2.08 16.57
CA GLU A 245 7.38 1.87 17.38
C GLU A 245 6.08 1.84 16.55
N ARG A 246 6.04 2.54 15.41
CA ARG A 246 4.89 2.58 14.51
C ARG A 246 4.77 1.29 13.69
N TYR A 247 5.89 0.72 13.25
CA TYR A 247 5.91 -0.46 12.38
C TYR A 247 6.10 -1.79 13.12
N MET A 248 6.67 -1.78 14.33
CA MET A 248 6.85 -2.97 15.18
C MET A 248 5.58 -3.25 16.01
N ARG A 249 4.44 -3.34 15.33
CA ARG A 249 3.12 -3.61 15.91
C ARG A 249 2.52 -4.86 15.29
N VAL A 250 1.65 -5.53 16.02
CA VAL A 250 0.88 -6.67 15.50
C VAL A 250 -0.04 -6.22 14.37
N GLU A 251 -0.72 -5.08 14.56
CA GLU A 251 -1.48 -4.42 13.51
C GLU A 251 -0.57 -3.47 12.72
N PRO A 252 -0.48 -3.62 11.38
CA PRO A 252 0.34 -2.74 10.56
C PRO A 252 -0.14 -1.28 10.64
N PRO A 253 0.73 -0.28 10.45
CA PRO A 253 0.30 1.11 10.35
C PRO A 253 -0.71 1.32 9.20
N GLY A 254 -1.66 2.23 9.43
CA GLY A 254 -2.79 2.50 8.54
C GLY A 254 -4.17 2.29 9.17
N PHE A 255 -4.24 1.67 10.35
CA PHE A 255 -5.48 1.51 11.14
C PHE A 255 -5.91 2.80 11.86
N ASP A 256 -4.96 3.68 12.19
CA ASP A 256 -5.20 4.89 12.98
C ASP A 256 -5.82 6.05 12.15
N MET A 257 -6.01 5.87 10.84
CA MET A 257 -6.55 6.90 9.94
C MET A 257 -8.06 6.73 9.77
N PRO A 258 -8.86 7.82 9.79
CA PRO A 258 -10.28 7.76 9.47
C PRO A 258 -10.50 7.12 8.08
N SER A 259 -11.49 6.24 8.00
CA SER A 259 -11.86 5.58 6.75
C SER A 259 -12.44 6.58 5.75
N ILE A 260 -12.12 6.41 4.47
CA ILE A 260 -12.72 7.22 3.38
C ILE A 260 -14.25 7.05 3.30
N LEU A 261 -14.80 5.94 3.80
CA LEU A 261 -16.23 5.66 3.84
C LEU A 261 -17.01 6.61 4.78
N GLY A 262 -16.31 7.29 5.68
CA GLY A 262 -16.92 8.28 6.60
C GLY A 262 -17.23 9.63 5.96
N PHE A 263 -16.86 9.85 4.69
CA PHE A 263 -16.85 11.18 4.06
C PHE A 263 -17.92 11.40 2.98
N SER A 264 -18.86 10.46 2.79
CA SER A 264 -19.92 10.54 1.78
C SER A 264 -20.72 11.86 1.87
N ASP A 265 -21.14 12.25 3.07
CA ASP A 265 -22.01 13.42 3.27
C ASP A 265 -21.32 14.76 2.98
N GLU A 266 -19.99 14.82 3.09
CA GLU A 266 -19.23 16.06 2.85
C GLU A 266 -19.04 16.33 1.36
N ILE A 267 -19.06 15.27 0.57
CA ILE A 267 -18.77 15.31 -0.85
C ILE A 267 -20.02 15.65 -1.65
N ASP A 268 -21.16 15.07 -1.27
CA ASP A 268 -22.48 15.45 -1.78
C ASP A 268 -22.80 16.93 -1.53
N ARG A 269 -22.32 17.47 -0.41
CA ARG A 269 -22.46 18.89 -0.08
C ARG A 269 -21.53 19.79 -0.89
N ALA A 270 -20.34 19.30 -1.25
CA ALA A 270 -19.34 20.09 -1.97
C ALA A 270 -19.57 20.14 -3.49
N HIS A 271 -20.21 19.13 -4.06
CA HIS A 271 -20.44 19.00 -5.50
C HIS A 271 -21.87 18.49 -5.77
N PRO A 272 -22.92 19.32 -5.61
CA PRO A 272 -24.30 18.89 -5.83
C PRO A 272 -24.55 18.37 -7.26
N ASP A 273 -23.78 18.85 -8.24
CA ASP A 273 -23.83 18.39 -9.63
C ASP A 273 -23.24 16.98 -9.84
N SER A 274 -22.49 16.45 -8.86
CA SER A 274 -22.02 15.05 -8.89
C SER A 274 -23.15 14.04 -8.76
N GLN A 275 -24.39 14.46 -8.46
CA GLN A 275 -25.57 13.60 -8.58
C GLN A 275 -25.79 13.06 -10.00
N GLN A 276 -25.22 13.72 -11.02
CA GLN A 276 -25.23 13.22 -12.40
C GLN A 276 -24.27 12.04 -12.65
N LEU A 277 -23.40 11.73 -11.68
CA LEU A 277 -22.47 10.58 -11.71
C LEU A 277 -23.03 9.34 -10.98
N ARG A 278 -24.26 9.42 -10.42
CA ARG A 278 -24.94 8.34 -9.71
C ARG A 278 -25.85 7.52 -10.61
#